data_AF-A0A380EPL4-F1
#
_entry.id   AF-A0A380EPL4-F1
#
_cell.length_a   1.000
_cell.length_b   1.000
_cell.length_c   1.000
_cell.angle_alpha   90.00
_cell.angle_beta   90.00
_cell.angle_gamma   90.00
#
_symmetry.space_group_name_H-M   'P 1'
#
loop_
_entity.id
_entity.type
_entity.pdbx_description
1 polymer ?
#
loop_
_entity_poly.entity_id
_entity_poly.type
_entity_poly.pdbx_seq_one_letter_code
_entity_poly.pdbx_strand_id
1 'polypeptide(L)'
;MAGRSLNGSHASLVVSINDVFYVTDVGFGDLPLHAIPITSSEHTQPITDISGTFRAIFNNEDKDIFYVQKFENDHWHTKYEAEFKPKQIEDFNSNIEYNQTHPDSIFVQHLLITMPQSFGRATMSENHLTLTRNGSSEKFDVTKDNYKHFLENILD
;
A
#
# COMPACT_ATOMS: atom_id res chain seq x y z
N MET A 1 11.01 -4.18 9.42
CA MET A 1 10.27 -4.48 10.67
C MET A 1 8.79 -4.34 10.36
N ALA A 2 8.02 -5.40 10.49
CA ALA A 2 6.57 -5.37 10.28
C ALA A 2 5.90 -4.88 11.58
N GLY A 3 5.83 -3.57 11.74
CA GLY A 3 4.99 -2.95 12.78
C GLY A 3 3.59 -2.75 12.21
N ARG A 4 2.55 -3.06 13.00
CA ARG A 4 1.20 -2.56 12.71
C ARG A 4 1.23 -1.04 12.78
N SER A 5 0.73 -0.36 11.76
CA SER A 5 0.57 1.08 11.79
C SER A 5 -0.55 1.45 12.78
N LEU A 6 -0.61 2.72 13.19
CA LEU A 6 -1.65 3.20 14.09
C LEU A 6 -3.04 2.97 13.46
N ASN A 7 -4.06 2.71 14.29
CA ASN A 7 -5.42 2.59 13.77
C ASN A 7 -5.84 3.89 13.07
N GLY A 8 -6.41 3.77 11.86
CA GLY A 8 -6.82 4.88 11.02
C GLY A 8 -5.68 5.63 10.34
N SER A 9 -4.42 5.17 10.45
CA SER A 9 -3.27 5.86 9.84
C SER A 9 -3.17 5.64 8.33
N HIS A 10 -4.06 4.83 7.77
CA HIS A 10 -4.13 4.52 6.35
C HIS A 10 -5.52 4.82 5.83
N ALA A 11 -5.58 5.50 4.69
CA ALA A 11 -6.83 5.85 4.03
C ALA A 11 -6.99 4.97 2.79
N SER A 12 -8.14 4.30 2.69
CA SER A 12 -8.53 3.51 1.52
C SER A 12 -9.90 3.94 1.05
N LEU A 13 -10.13 3.85 -0.26
CA LEU A 13 -11.41 4.19 -0.86
C LEU A 13 -12.17 2.92 -1.20
N VAL A 14 -13.46 2.89 -0.87
CA VAL A 14 -14.38 1.84 -1.29
C VAL A 14 -15.42 2.45 -2.22
N VAL A 15 -15.60 1.84 -3.38
CA VAL A 15 -16.62 2.22 -4.36
C VAL A 15 -17.59 1.06 -4.56
N SER A 16 -18.88 1.35 -4.64
CA SER A 16 -19.91 0.37 -5.02
C SER A 16 -20.22 0.49 -6.51
N ILE A 17 -20.09 -0.62 -7.24
CA ILE A 17 -20.44 -0.73 -8.66
C ILE A 17 -21.27 -1.99 -8.83
N ASN A 18 -22.51 -1.87 -9.33
CA ASN A 18 -23.44 -3.00 -9.54
C ASN A 18 -23.56 -3.91 -8.30
N ASP A 19 -23.78 -3.31 -7.12
CA ASP A 19 -23.91 -3.98 -5.82
C ASP A 19 -22.66 -4.76 -5.35
N VAL A 20 -21.52 -4.57 -6.01
CA VAL A 20 -20.22 -5.11 -5.59
C VAL A 20 -19.38 -3.97 -5.03
N PHE A 21 -18.76 -4.21 -3.87
CA PHE A 21 -17.81 -3.27 -3.28
C PHE A 21 -16.42 -3.54 -3.84
N TYR A 22 -15.72 -2.47 -4.20
CA TYR A 22 -14.36 -2.49 -4.67
C TYR A 22 -13.51 -1.60 -3.79
N VAL A 23 -12.39 -2.12 -3.31
CA VAL A 23 -11.35 -1.29 -2.70
C VAL A 23 -10.41 -0.78 -3.77
N THR A 24 -10.16 0.53 -3.73
CA THR A 24 -9.17 1.21 -4.56
C THR A 24 -8.24 1.97 -3.63
N ASP A 25 -6.95 1.85 -3.87
CA ASP A 25 -5.95 2.42 -2.98
C ASP A 25 -4.73 2.85 -3.77
N VAL A 26 -4.58 4.17 -3.88
CA VAL A 26 -3.47 4.81 -4.58
C VAL A 26 -2.38 5.30 -3.62
N GLY A 27 -2.55 5.08 -2.31
CA GLY A 27 -1.70 5.65 -1.26
C GLY A 27 -0.78 4.63 -0.56
N PHE A 28 -1.10 3.34 -0.59
CA PHE A 28 -0.34 2.31 0.15
C PHE A 28 1.04 1.98 -0.45
N GLY A 29 1.36 2.50 -1.63
CA GLY A 29 2.55 2.09 -2.36
C GLY A 29 2.31 0.71 -2.98
N ASP A 30 2.54 -0.41 -2.28
CA ASP A 30 2.60 -1.79 -2.82
C ASP A 30 1.23 -2.46 -3.09
N LEU A 31 0.24 -1.70 -3.57
CA LEU A 31 -1.06 -2.23 -3.98
C LEU A 31 -1.24 -2.18 -5.49
N PRO A 32 -2.16 -2.99 -6.03
CA PRO A 32 -2.35 -3.07 -7.46
C PRO A 32 -2.93 -1.76 -8.00
N LEU A 33 -2.62 -1.46 -9.26
CA LEU A 33 -3.19 -0.28 -9.96
C LEU A 33 -4.68 -0.45 -10.30
N HIS A 34 -5.26 -1.59 -9.98
CA HIS A 34 -6.63 -1.96 -10.29
C HIS A 34 -7.48 -2.08 -9.02
N ALA A 35 -8.76 -1.76 -9.16
CA ALA A 35 -9.76 -1.96 -8.12
C ALA A 35 -9.88 -3.45 -7.75
N ILE A 36 -9.84 -3.77 -6.46
CA ILE A 36 -9.97 -5.15 -5.96
C ILE A 36 -11.41 -5.35 -5.47
N PRO A 37 -12.18 -6.31 -5.99
CA PRO A 37 -13.49 -6.63 -5.42
C PRO A 37 -13.34 -7.15 -3.99
N ILE A 38 -14.16 -6.66 -3.07
CA ILE A 38 -14.23 -7.14 -1.69
C ILE A 38 -15.28 -8.25 -1.63
N THR A 39 -14.85 -9.48 -1.35
CA THR A 39 -15.70 -10.68 -1.36
C THR A 39 -15.76 -11.35 0.01
N SER A 40 -16.48 -12.46 0.14
CA SER A 40 -16.33 -13.35 1.30
C SER A 40 -15.03 -14.17 1.19
N SER A 41 -14.59 -14.75 2.31
CA SER A 41 -13.43 -15.67 2.34
C SER A 41 -13.64 -16.93 1.49
N GLU A 42 -14.88 -17.42 1.41
CA GLU A 42 -15.26 -18.64 0.67
C GLU A 42 -15.33 -18.42 -0.85
N HIS A 43 -15.58 -17.18 -1.29
CA HIS A 43 -15.78 -16.85 -2.71
C HIS A 43 -14.84 -15.72 -3.14
N THR A 44 -13.54 -15.92 -2.89
CA THR A 44 -12.51 -14.94 -3.24
C THR A 44 -12.41 -14.73 -4.75
N GLN A 45 -12.18 -13.48 -5.17
CA GLN A 45 -11.85 -13.12 -6.55
C GLN A 45 -10.49 -12.39 -6.58
N PRO A 46 -9.38 -13.15 -6.63
CA PRO A 46 -8.05 -12.54 -6.74
C PRO A 46 -7.88 -11.76 -8.03
N ILE A 47 -7.15 -10.65 -7.98
CA ILE A 47 -6.66 -9.94 -9.15
C ILE A 47 -5.14 -10.06 -9.21
N THR A 48 -4.59 -10.12 -10.42
CA THR A 48 -3.13 -10.18 -10.63
C THR A 48 -2.71 -8.99 -11.48
N ASP A 49 -1.68 -8.30 -11.05
CA ASP A 49 -1.00 -7.27 -11.82
C ASP A 49 0.52 -7.44 -11.73
N ILE A 50 1.28 -6.46 -12.23
CA ILE A 50 2.75 -6.50 -12.22
C ILE A 50 3.36 -6.53 -10.81
N SER A 51 2.65 -6.03 -9.81
CA SER A 51 3.11 -5.97 -8.43
C SER A 51 2.79 -7.23 -7.63
N GLY A 52 1.91 -8.10 -8.16
CA GLY A 52 1.60 -9.41 -7.61
C GLY A 52 0.13 -9.79 -7.73
N THR A 53 -0.26 -10.82 -6.98
CA THR A 53 -1.65 -11.25 -6.89
C THR A 53 -2.23 -10.81 -5.55
N PHE A 54 -3.40 -10.18 -5.61
CA PHE A 54 -4.06 -9.55 -4.46
C PHE A 54 -5.51 -10.02 -4.35
N ARG A 55 -6.04 -9.97 -3.13
CA ARG A 55 -7.47 -10.12 -2.87
C ARG A 55 -7.92 -9.19 -1.75
N ALA A 56 -9.20 -8.88 -1.74
CA ALA A 56 -9.86 -8.20 -0.63
C ALA A 56 -11.00 -9.08 -0.13
N ILE A 57 -11.06 -9.30 1.18
CA ILE A 57 -12.10 -10.13 1.80
C ILE A 57 -12.69 -9.44 3.03
N PHE A 58 -14.00 -9.57 3.22
CA PHE A 58 -14.64 -9.22 4.48
C PHE A 58 -14.24 -10.21 5.58
N ASN A 59 -14.20 -9.75 6.82
CA ASN A 59 -13.92 -10.58 7.98
C ASN A 59 -15.06 -11.55 8.30
N ASN A 60 -16.30 -11.15 8.04
CA ASN A 60 -17.53 -11.89 8.31
C ASN A 60 -18.70 -11.39 7.43
N GLU A 61 -19.90 -11.93 7.65
CA GLU A 61 -21.12 -11.53 6.94
C GLU A 61 -21.62 -10.12 7.33
N ASP A 62 -21.30 -9.66 8.54
CA ASP A 62 -21.66 -8.31 9.04
C ASP A 62 -20.86 -7.21 8.34
N LYS A 63 -19.74 -7.56 7.68
CA LYS A 63 -18.88 -6.66 6.89
C LYS A 63 -18.38 -5.47 7.71
N ASP A 64 -17.98 -5.69 8.96
CA ASP A 64 -17.43 -4.61 9.80
C ASP A 64 -16.01 -4.23 9.41
N ILE A 65 -15.23 -5.21 8.94
CA ILE A 65 -13.82 -5.07 8.59
C ILE A 65 -13.57 -5.78 7.27
N PHE A 66 -12.66 -5.23 6.46
CA PHE A 66 -12.10 -5.97 5.34
C PHE A 66 -10.57 -6.02 5.43
N TYR A 67 -10.00 -7.05 4.82
CA TYR A 67 -8.57 -7.29 4.70
C TYR A 67 -8.15 -7.17 3.26
N VAL A 68 -7.07 -6.45 3.00
CA VAL A 68 -6.37 -6.52 1.71
C VAL A 68 -5.12 -7.36 1.87
N GLN A 69 -5.02 -8.38 1.03
CA GLN A 69 -3.99 -9.41 1.13
C GLN A 69 -3.25 -9.56 -0.17
N LYS A 70 -1.97 -9.90 -0.08
CA LYS A 70 -1.11 -10.25 -1.22
C LYS A 70 -0.67 -11.70 -1.10
N PHE A 71 -0.60 -12.40 -2.23
CA PHE A 71 -0.12 -13.76 -2.29
C PHE A 71 1.41 -13.77 -2.41
N GLU A 72 2.11 -14.27 -1.39
CA GLU A 72 3.56 -14.33 -1.31
C GLU A 72 3.95 -15.65 -0.61
N ASN A 73 5.02 -16.32 -1.07
CA ASN A 73 5.49 -17.58 -0.47
C ASN A 73 4.40 -18.64 -0.26
N ASP A 74 3.55 -18.82 -1.28
CA ASP A 74 2.40 -19.74 -1.27
C ASP A 74 1.32 -19.46 -0.21
N HIS A 75 1.32 -18.27 0.39
CA HIS A 75 0.35 -17.87 1.42
C HIS A 75 -0.21 -16.46 1.18
N TRP A 76 -1.40 -16.21 1.71
CA TRP A 76 -1.98 -14.87 1.74
C TRP A 76 -1.50 -14.09 2.95
N HIS A 77 -0.82 -12.97 2.70
CA HIS A 77 -0.33 -12.07 3.73
C HIS A 77 -1.18 -10.80 3.77
N THR A 78 -1.77 -10.49 4.92
CA THR A 78 -2.49 -9.23 5.13
C THR A 78 -1.53 -8.06 5.06
N LYS A 79 -1.80 -7.15 4.11
CA LYS A 79 -1.06 -5.90 3.95
C LYS A 79 -1.66 -4.82 4.84
N TYR A 80 -2.98 -4.73 4.89
CA TYR A 80 -3.69 -3.94 5.89
C TYR A 80 -5.10 -4.49 6.15
N GLU A 81 -5.68 -4.03 7.25
CA GLU A 81 -7.09 -4.20 7.61
C GLU A 81 -7.73 -2.81 7.74
N ALA A 82 -9.01 -2.70 7.40
CA ALA A 82 -9.73 -1.43 7.47
C ALA A 82 -11.17 -1.65 7.93
N GLU A 83 -11.67 -0.73 8.75
CA GLU A 83 -13.08 -0.66 9.11
C GLU A 83 -13.90 -0.30 7.87
N PHE A 84 -14.96 -1.06 7.60
CA PHE A 84 -15.88 -0.79 6.51
C PHE A 84 -16.95 0.23 6.93
N LYS A 85 -16.49 1.41 7.32
CA LYS A 85 -17.35 2.50 7.77
C LYS A 85 -17.01 3.78 7.00
N PRO A 86 -18.01 4.53 6.52
CA PRO A 86 -17.77 5.82 5.90
C PRO A 86 -16.99 6.74 6.85
N LYS A 87 -15.95 7.38 6.31
CA LYS A 87 -15.15 8.40 6.99
C LYS A 87 -15.22 9.70 6.20
N GLN A 88 -15.23 10.83 6.90
CA GLN A 88 -14.99 12.13 6.31
C GLN A 88 -13.50 12.40 6.24
N ILE A 89 -13.08 13.37 5.42
CA ILE A 89 -11.66 13.73 5.28
C ILE A 89 -11.10 14.18 6.65
N GLU A 90 -11.91 14.86 7.45
CA GLU A 90 -11.54 15.37 8.76
C GLU A 90 -11.21 14.27 9.77
N ASP A 91 -11.75 13.05 9.59
CA ASP A 91 -11.45 11.89 10.44
C ASP A 91 -9.97 11.46 10.34
N PHE A 92 -9.28 11.88 9.27
CA PHE A 92 -7.86 11.57 9.04
C PHE A 92 -6.93 12.69 9.52
N ASN A 93 -7.44 13.87 9.90
CA ASN A 93 -6.63 15.05 10.21
C ASN A 93 -5.59 14.78 11.31
N SER A 94 -5.95 14.07 12.37
CA SER A 94 -5.01 13.76 13.47
C SER A 94 -3.85 12.89 13.01
N ASN A 95 -4.11 11.92 12.14
CA ASN A 95 -3.10 11.00 11.63
C ASN A 95 -2.24 11.65 10.55
N ILE A 96 -2.83 12.53 9.75
CA ILE A 96 -2.11 13.38 8.80
C ILE A 96 -1.14 14.31 9.56
N GLU A 97 -1.62 15.01 10.58
CA GLU A 97 -0.79 15.88 11.42
C GLU A 97 0.34 15.07 12.08
N TYR A 98 0.01 13.94 12.69
CA TYR A 98 1.02 13.04 13.28
C TYR A 98 2.09 12.64 12.27
N ASN A 99 1.68 12.18 11.09
CA ASN A 99 2.61 11.72 10.06
C ASN A 99 3.51 12.86 9.54
N GLN A 100 3.02 14.10 9.52
CA GLN A 100 3.74 15.27 9.00
C GLN A 100 4.69 15.92 10.00
N THR A 101 4.36 15.93 11.30
CA THR A 101 5.05 16.78 12.27
C THR A 101 5.56 16.06 13.52
N HIS A 102 5.01 14.88 13.84
CA HIS A 102 5.38 14.20 15.09
C HIS A 102 6.81 13.63 15.01
N PRO A 103 7.67 13.86 16.03
CA PRO A 103 9.05 13.39 16.00
C PRO A 103 9.18 11.87 15.94
N ASP A 104 8.17 11.12 16.40
CA ASP A 104 8.11 9.65 16.32
C ASP A 104 7.51 9.12 15.00
N SER A 105 7.09 10.00 14.09
CA SER A 105 6.64 9.59 12.76
C SER A 105 7.82 9.12 11.91
N ILE A 106 7.71 7.92 11.33
CA ILE A 106 8.73 7.42 10.39
C ILE A 106 8.90 8.34 9.18
N PHE A 107 7.85 9.08 8.79
CA PHE A 107 7.89 10.00 7.65
C PHE A 107 8.58 11.32 7.99
N VAL A 108 8.72 11.65 9.28
CA VAL A 108 9.54 12.77 9.76
C VAL A 108 10.99 12.34 9.95
N GLN A 109 11.21 11.12 10.41
CA GLN A 109 12.54 10.59 10.69
C GLN A 109 13.30 10.14 9.43
N HIS A 110 12.57 9.66 8.41
CA HIS A 110 13.16 8.96 7.28
C HIS A 110 12.71 9.47 5.92
N LEU A 111 13.64 9.47 4.96
CA LEU A 111 13.30 9.64 3.56
C LEU A 111 12.67 8.34 3.05
N LEU A 112 11.47 8.46 2.46
CA LEU A 112 10.83 7.38 1.75
C LEU A 112 10.15 7.93 0.50
N ILE A 113 10.58 7.46 -0.67
CA ILE A 113 9.96 7.76 -1.96
C ILE A 113 9.63 6.43 -2.60
N THR A 114 8.38 6.22 -3.02
CA THR A 114 7.98 5.01 -3.73
C THR A 114 7.17 5.37 -4.96
N MET A 115 7.49 4.75 -6.09
CA MET A 115 6.84 5.01 -7.36
C MET A 115 6.56 3.68 -8.08
N PRO A 116 5.30 3.43 -8.50
CA PRO A 116 4.99 2.35 -9.43
C PRO A 116 5.75 2.56 -10.74
N GLN A 117 6.29 1.48 -11.29
CA GLN A 117 7.06 1.49 -12.53
C GLN A 117 6.46 0.49 -13.51
N SER A 118 6.72 0.68 -14.81
CA SER A 118 6.27 -0.26 -15.86
C SER A 118 6.82 -1.68 -15.70
N PHE A 119 7.83 -1.86 -14.86
CA PHE A 119 8.46 -3.13 -14.52
C PHE A 119 8.16 -3.64 -13.11
N GLY A 120 7.37 -2.90 -12.31
CA GLY A 120 7.13 -3.20 -10.90
C GLY A 120 7.14 -1.93 -10.06
N ARG A 121 8.16 -1.76 -9.22
CA ARG A 121 8.23 -0.63 -8.28
C ARG A 121 9.65 -0.16 -8.03
N ALA A 122 9.82 1.15 -7.88
CA ALA A 122 11.02 1.76 -7.35
C ALA A 122 10.73 2.34 -5.96
N THR A 123 11.57 2.04 -4.99
CA THR A 123 11.49 2.61 -3.63
C THR A 123 12.86 3.09 -3.20
N MET A 124 12.98 4.37 -2.85
CA MET A 124 14.23 4.98 -2.39
C MET A 124 14.11 5.41 -0.93
N SER A 125 15.11 5.05 -0.13
CA SER A 125 15.38 5.61 1.19
C SER A 125 16.67 6.43 1.18
N GLU A 126 17.15 6.88 2.34
CA GLU A 126 18.36 7.71 2.44
C GLU A 126 19.60 7.03 1.85
N ASN A 127 19.66 5.71 2.00
CA ASN A 127 20.87 4.93 1.73
C ASN A 127 20.73 4.00 0.54
N HIS A 128 19.51 3.67 0.10
CA HIS A 128 19.32 2.68 -0.96
C HIS A 128 18.14 3.01 -1.86
N LEU A 129 18.32 2.76 -3.15
CA LEU A 129 17.26 2.57 -4.12
C LEU A 129 17.02 1.08 -4.27
N THR A 130 15.78 0.63 -4.08
CA THR A 130 15.33 -0.74 -4.30
C THR A 130 14.41 -0.79 -5.51
N LEU A 131 14.77 -1.58 -6.52
CA LEU A 131 13.92 -1.87 -7.67
C LEU A 131 13.34 -3.27 -7.52
N THR A 132 12.02 -3.35 -7.36
CA THR A 132 11.31 -4.63 -7.22
C THR A 132 10.64 -5.01 -8.54
N ARG A 133 10.93 -6.22 -9.04
CA ARG A 133 10.46 -6.76 -10.32
C ARG A 133 10.03 -8.22 -10.11
N ASN A 134 8.78 -8.57 -10.35
CA ASN A 134 8.29 -9.96 -10.30
C ASN A 134 8.75 -10.76 -9.05
N GLY A 135 8.74 -10.12 -7.88
CA GLY A 135 9.15 -10.74 -6.61
C GLY A 135 10.66 -10.79 -6.34
N SER A 136 11.52 -10.38 -7.29
CA SER A 136 12.94 -10.14 -7.04
C SER A 136 13.20 -8.65 -6.75
N SER A 137 14.29 -8.34 -6.06
CA SER A 137 14.67 -6.96 -5.76
C SER A 137 16.16 -6.74 -5.98
N GLU A 138 16.49 -5.65 -6.67
CA GLU A 138 17.84 -5.15 -6.84
C GLU A 138 18.02 -3.90 -5.98
N LYS A 139 19.18 -3.76 -5.34
CA LYS A 139 19.49 -2.62 -4.47
C LYS A 139 20.72 -1.88 -4.96
N PHE A 140 20.64 -0.56 -4.96
CA PHE A 140 21.71 0.36 -5.33
C PHE A 140 21.94 1.34 -4.20
N ASP A 141 23.19 1.63 -3.88
CA ASP A 141 23.53 2.61 -2.85
C ASP A 141 23.16 4.02 -3.31
N VAL A 142 22.51 4.77 -2.40
CA VAL A 142 22.22 6.19 -2.59
C VAL A 142 23.31 6.99 -1.92
N THR A 143 23.89 7.91 -2.68
CA THR A 143 24.94 8.82 -2.23
C THR A 143 24.57 10.24 -2.61
N LYS A 144 25.30 11.21 -2.06
CA LYS A 144 25.14 12.63 -2.38
C LYS A 144 25.35 12.94 -3.86
N ASP A 145 26.09 12.09 -4.58
CA ASP A 145 26.46 12.33 -5.98
C ASP A 145 25.43 11.73 -6.96
N ASN A 146 24.67 10.71 -6.56
CA ASN A 146 23.74 10.00 -7.45
C ASN A 146 22.25 10.19 -7.14
N TYR A 147 21.88 10.71 -5.96
CA TYR A 147 20.46 10.77 -5.56
C TYR A 147 19.58 11.57 -6.52
N LYS A 148 20.09 12.69 -7.07
CA LYS A 148 19.35 13.49 -8.06
C LYS A 148 19.08 12.72 -9.35
N HIS A 149 20.05 11.93 -9.81
CA HIS A 149 19.88 11.11 -10.99
C HIS A 149 18.75 10.08 -10.78
N PHE A 150 18.70 9.44 -9.60
CA PHE A 150 17.62 8.53 -9.26
C PHE A 150 16.27 9.23 -9.16
N LEU A 151 16.22 10.45 -8.61
CA LEU A 151 14.98 11.23 -8.60
C LEU A 151 14.47 11.51 -10.02
N GLU A 152 15.31 12.09 -10.88
CA GLU A 152 14.91 12.60 -12.20
C GLU A 152 14.66 11.50 -13.25
N ASN A 153 15.31 10.34 -13.12
CA ASN A 153 15.31 9.33 -14.20
C ASN A 153 14.60 8.02 -13.81
N ILE A 154 14.26 7.86 -12.52
CA ILE A 154 13.64 6.63 -12.01
C ILE A 154 12.38 6.95 -11.20
N LEU A 155 12.31 8.10 -10.53
CA LEU A 155 11.25 8.46 -9.59
C LEU A 155 10.50 9.74 -10.00
N ASP A 156 10.46 10.05 -11.31
CA ASP A 156 9.70 11.15 -11.92
C ASP A 156 8.69 10.61 -12.95
#